data_AF-A0A6J7AS63-F1
#
_entry.id   AF-A0A6J7AS63-F1
#
_cell.length_a   1.000
_cell.length_b   1.000
_cell.length_c   1.000
_cell.angle_alpha   90.00
_cell.angle_beta   90.00
_cell.angle_gamma   90.00
#
_symmetry.space_group_name_H-M   'P 1'
#
loop_
_entity.id
_entity.type
_entity.pdbx_description
1 polymer ?
#
loop_
_entity_poly.entity_id
_entity_poly.type
_entity_poly.pdbx_seq_one_letter_code
_entity_poly.pdbx_strand_id
1 'polypeptide(L)'
;MALRLKTIESEIAGASPVRELELVQERLDLQHELGNMESKVDPKTVEAKFTEVAAAYSARKGISYAAWRAVGVEPTVLKKAGIGRGV
;
A
#
# COMPACT_ATOMS: atom_id res chain seq x y z
N MET A 1 16.71 -0.44 -3.79
CA MET A 1 16.57 0.68 -2.84
C MET A 1 16.70 0.24 -1.39
N ALA A 2 15.96 -0.77 -0.92
CA ALA A 2 16.09 -1.30 0.44
C ALA A 2 17.54 -1.72 0.84
N LEU A 3 18.28 -2.33 -0.09
CA LEU A 3 19.69 -2.70 0.15
C LEU A 3 20.59 -1.47 0.39
N ARG A 4 20.36 -0.36 -0.33
CA ARG A 4 21.16 0.87 -0.20
C ARG A 4 20.87 1.61 1.11
N LEU A 5 19.60 1.66 1.53
CA LEU A 5 19.23 2.21 2.84
C LEU A 5 19.97 1.52 3.99
N LYS A 6 20.02 0.19 3.98
CA LYS A 6 20.76 -0.60 4.99
C LYS A 6 22.26 -0.29 4.98
N THR A 7 22.84 -0.09 3.80
CA THR A 7 24.24 0.31 3.66
C THR A 7 24.48 1.71 4.22
N ILE A 8 23.60 2.68 3.90
CA ILE A 8 23.67 4.05 4.41
C ILE A 8 23.61 4.09 5.95
N GLU A 9 22.70 3.33 6.56
CA GLU A 9 22.59 3.22 8.03
C GLU A 9 23.89 2.70 8.67
N SER A 10 24.61 1.82 7.98
CA SER A 10 25.89 1.29 8.45
C SER A 10 27.05 2.27 8.24
N GLU A 11 27.03 3.05 7.15
CA GLU A 11 28.07 4.05 6.84
C GLU A 11 28.00 5.27 7.77
N ILE A 12 26.81 5.66 8.25
CA ILE A 12 26.60 6.83 9.13
C ILE A 12 27.39 6.71 10.44
N ALA A 13 27.44 5.51 11.04
CA ALA A 13 28.03 5.31 12.37
C ALA A 13 29.55 5.61 12.46
N GLY A 14 30.25 5.66 11.33
CA GLY A 14 31.68 5.98 11.25
C GLY A 14 32.03 7.12 10.29
N ALA A 15 31.02 7.84 9.82
CA ALA A 15 31.20 8.90 8.84
C ALA A 15 31.82 10.16 9.47
N SER A 16 32.60 10.91 8.69
CA SER A 16 32.94 12.28 9.05
C SER A 16 31.68 13.16 9.04
N PRO A 17 31.66 14.31 9.76
CA PRO A 17 30.46 15.14 9.86
C PRO A 17 29.85 15.58 8.50
N VAL A 18 30.71 15.85 7.51
CA VAL A 18 30.26 16.18 6.14
C VAL A 18 29.67 14.96 5.45
N ARG A 19 30.30 13.80 5.60
CA ARG A 19 29.84 12.54 4.99
C ARG A 19 28.53 12.06 5.61
N GLU A 20 28.36 12.24 6.91
CA GLU A 20 27.11 11.93 7.61
C GLU A 20 25.94 12.75 7.05
N LEU A 21 26.15 14.05 6.80
CA LEU A 21 25.14 14.92 6.20
C LEU A 21 24.72 14.45 4.80
N GLU A 22 25.68 14.10 3.95
CA GLU A 22 25.42 13.54 2.60
C GLU A 22 24.61 12.25 2.67
N LEU A 23 25.00 11.34 3.57
CA LEU A 23 24.32 10.05 3.78
C LEU A 23 22.90 10.22 4.29
N VAL A 24 22.66 11.19 5.17
CA VAL A 24 21.31 11.52 5.64
C VAL A 24 20.45 12.10 4.51
N GLN A 25 21.00 12.95 3.65
CA GLN A 25 20.26 13.43 2.46
C GLN A 25 19.91 12.28 1.51
N GLU A 26 20.88 11.41 1.19
CA GLU A 26 20.64 10.24 0.34
C GLU A 26 19.55 9.32 0.93
N ARG A 27 19.55 9.14 2.27
CA ARG A 27 18.49 8.38 2.96
C ARG A 27 17.11 9.00 2.76
N LEU A 28 16.99 10.32 2.92
CA LEU A 28 15.72 11.04 2.78
C LEU A 28 15.20 10.98 1.34
N ASP A 29 16.08 11.15 0.34
CA ASP A 29 15.73 11.05 -1.07
C ASP A 29 15.22 9.64 -1.42
N LEU A 30 15.91 8.60 -0.96
CA LEU A 30 15.49 7.21 -1.17
C LEU A 30 14.17 6.88 -0.49
N GLN A 31 13.93 7.41 0.71
CA GLN A 31 12.65 7.25 1.40
C GLN A 31 11.51 7.96 0.67
N HIS A 32 11.76 9.17 0.16
CA HIS A 32 10.79 9.91 -0.64
C HIS A 32 10.48 9.19 -1.96
N GLU A 33 11.49 8.66 -2.64
CA GLU A 33 11.30 7.88 -3.87
C GLU A 33 10.49 6.60 -3.62
N LEU A 34 10.77 5.89 -2.52
CA LEU A 34 9.96 4.72 -2.11
C LEU A 34 8.50 5.10 -1.84
N GLY A 35 8.27 6.18 -1.09
CA GLY A 35 6.91 6.69 -0.84
C GLY A 35 6.19 7.08 -2.13
N ASN A 36 6.89 7.69 -3.08
CA ASN A 36 6.33 8.04 -4.39
C ASN A 36 6.06 6.81 -5.27
N MET A 37 6.86 5.75 -5.17
CA MET A 37 6.58 4.49 -5.86
C MET A 37 5.34 3.78 -5.29
N GLU A 38 5.16 3.79 -3.97
CA GLU A 38 3.96 3.25 -3.31
C GLU A 38 2.71 4.07 -3.64
N SER A 39 2.88 5.39 -3.80
CA SER A 39 1.82 6.35 -4.16
C SER A 39 1.36 6.28 -5.63
N LYS A 40 2.00 5.48 -6.50
CA LYS A 40 1.55 5.31 -7.90
C LYS A 40 0.26 4.49 -8.04
N VAL A 41 -0.16 3.80 -6.98
CA VAL A 41 -1.45 3.13 -6.95
C VAL A 41 -2.50 4.14 -6.51
N ASP A 42 -3.24 4.72 -7.47
CA ASP A 42 -4.38 5.57 -7.15
C ASP A 42 -5.46 4.72 -6.44
N PRO A 43 -5.70 4.92 -5.13
CA PRO A 43 -6.65 4.10 -4.37
C PRO A 43 -8.07 4.23 -4.92
N LYS A 44 -8.42 5.36 -5.56
CA LYS A 44 -9.74 5.52 -6.20
C LYS A 44 -9.90 4.64 -7.42
N THR A 45 -8.85 4.51 -8.24
CA THR A 45 -8.85 3.61 -9.40
C THR A 45 -8.95 2.15 -8.99
N VAL A 46 -8.28 1.75 -7.90
CA VAL A 46 -8.37 0.38 -7.37
C VAL A 46 -9.76 0.12 -6.79
N GLU A 47 -10.33 1.05 -6.03
CA GLU A 47 -11.68 0.93 -5.49
C GLU A 47 -12.73 0.81 -6.60
N ALA A 48 -12.66 1.66 -7.63
CA ALA A 48 -13.59 1.63 -8.76
C ALA A 48 -13.59 0.26 -9.45
N LYS A 49 -12.40 -0.24 -9.81
CA LYS A 49 -12.24 -1.57 -10.42
C LYS A 49 -12.72 -2.69 -9.51
N PHE A 50 -12.45 -2.59 -8.21
CA PHE A 50 -12.97 -3.55 -7.23
C PHE A 50 -14.51 -3.57 -7.24
N THR A 51 -15.15 -2.40 -7.14
CA THR A 51 -16.61 -2.30 -7.07
C THR A 51 -17.31 -2.81 -8.32
N GLU A 52 -16.65 -2.77 -9.48
CA GLU A 52 -17.17 -3.29 -10.75
C GLU A 52 -17.25 -4.83 -10.77
N VAL A 53 -16.25 -5.53 -10.20
CA VAL A 53 -16.15 -7.00 -10.33
C VAL A 53 -16.52 -7.77 -9.07
N ALA A 54 -16.48 -7.15 -7.90
CA ALA A 54 -16.56 -7.86 -6.62
C ALA A 54 -17.89 -8.60 -6.41
N ALA A 55 -19.02 -8.05 -6.84
CA ALA A 55 -20.32 -8.73 -6.72
C ALA A 55 -20.37 -10.04 -7.52
N ALA A 56 -20.01 -9.97 -8.81
CA ALA A 56 -20.03 -11.13 -9.70
C ALA A 56 -19.03 -12.20 -9.26
N TYR A 57 -17.86 -11.79 -8.79
CA TYR A 57 -16.88 -12.68 -8.19
C TYR A 57 -17.42 -13.38 -6.93
N SER A 58 -18.05 -12.60 -6.05
CA SER A 58 -18.64 -13.11 -4.80
C SER A 58 -19.75 -14.13 -5.07
N ALA A 59 -20.65 -13.83 -6.01
CA ALA A 59 -21.71 -14.75 -6.42
C ALA A 59 -21.16 -16.06 -7.02
N ARG A 60 -20.11 -15.97 -7.85
CA ARG A 60 -19.46 -17.15 -8.45
C ARG A 60 -18.72 -18.01 -7.42
N LYS A 61 -18.18 -17.39 -6.37
CA LYS A 61 -17.32 -18.05 -5.38
C LYS A 61 -18.01 -18.34 -4.05
N GLY A 62 -19.27 -17.92 -3.87
CA GLY A 62 -19.98 -18.05 -2.59
C GLY A 62 -19.36 -17.22 -1.46
N ILE A 63 -18.78 -16.06 -1.79
CA ILE A 63 -18.13 -15.20 -0.80
C ILE A 63 -19.18 -14.27 -0.17
N SER A 64 -19.36 -14.39 1.13
CA SER A 64 -20.29 -13.56 1.87
C SER A 64 -19.71 -12.19 2.23
N TYR A 65 -20.59 -11.25 2.57
CA TYR A 65 -20.20 -9.97 3.16
C TYR A 65 -19.28 -10.12 4.38
N ALA A 66 -19.55 -11.12 5.24
CA ALA A 66 -18.74 -11.36 6.44
C ALA A 66 -17.30 -11.77 6.10
N ALA A 67 -17.11 -12.55 5.04
CA ALA A 67 -15.78 -12.95 4.57
C ALA A 67 -14.97 -11.72 4.10
N TRP A 68 -15.59 -10.80 3.36
CA TRP A 68 -14.94 -9.55 2.96
C TRP A 68 -14.58 -8.65 4.15
N ARG A 69 -15.45 -8.59 5.17
CA ARG A 69 -15.17 -7.86 6.40
C ARG A 69 -14.02 -8.46 7.20
N ALA A 70 -13.89 -9.79 7.21
CA ALA A 70 -12.81 -10.48 7.93
C ALA A 70 -11.42 -10.17 7.35
N VAL A 71 -11.32 -9.90 6.05
CA VAL A 71 -10.06 -9.51 5.38
C VAL A 71 -9.86 -7.98 5.32
N GLY A 72 -10.74 -7.20 5.96
CA GLY A 72 -10.56 -5.76 6.13
C GLY A 72 -11.19 -4.86 5.05
N VAL A 73 -12.05 -5.36 4.17
CA VAL A 73 -12.74 -4.49 3.19
C VAL A 73 -13.80 -3.65 3.89
N GLU A 74 -13.75 -2.33 3.72
CA GLU A 74 -14.66 -1.39 4.38
C GLU A 74 -16.14 -1.58 3.95
N PRO A 75 -17.12 -1.41 4.87
CA PRO A 75 -18.54 -1.55 4.55
C PRO A 75 -19.03 -0.61 3.45
N THR A 76 -18.44 0.58 3.35
CA THR A 76 -18.75 1.58 2.34
C THR A 76 -18.36 1.11 0.93
N VAL A 77 -17.21 0.45 0.82
CA VAL A 77 -16.72 -0.15 -0.44
C VAL A 77 -17.59 -1.34 -0.85
N LEU A 78 -17.96 -2.21 0.10
CA LEU A 78 -18.88 -3.33 -0.16
C LEU A 78 -20.26 -2.86 -0.60
N LYS A 79 -20.77 -1.80 0.02
CA LYS A 79 -22.04 -1.17 -0.38
C LYS A 79 -21.96 -0.63 -1.82
N LYS A 80 -20.87 0.06 -2.17
CA LYS A 80 -20.62 0.54 -3.54
C LYS A 80 -20.53 -0.61 -4.54
N ALA A 81 -19.94 -1.74 -4.12
CA ALA A 81 -19.86 -2.97 -4.91
C ALA A 81 -21.19 -3.75 -4.98
N GLY A 82 -22.28 -3.30 -4.35
CA GLY A 82 -23.56 -4.02 -4.33
C GLY A 82 -23.59 -5.28 -3.44
N ILE A 83 -22.61 -5.46 -2.56
CA ILE A 83 -22.51 -6.62 -1.65
C ILE A 83 -23.19 -6.26 -0.32
N GLY A 84 -24.39 -6.82 -0.12
CA GLY A 84 -25.19 -6.65 1.09
C GLY A 84 -24.94 -7.72 2.17
N ARG A 85 -25.49 -7.53 3.37
CA ARG A 85 -25.32 -8.48 4.49
C ARG A 85 -26.07 -9.81 4.33
N GLY A 86 -26.93 -9.92 3.31
CA GLY A 86 -27.76 -11.09 3.04
C GLY A 86 -27.49 -11.77 1.69
N VAL A 87 -26.39 -11.41 1.01
CA VAL A 87 -25.88 -12.14 -0.16
C VAL A 87 -24.81 -13.15 0.23
#